data_AF-A0A6A3N5E2-F1
#
_entry.id   AF-A0A6A3N5E2-F1
#
_cell.length_a   1.000
_cell.length_b   1.000
_cell.length_c   1.000
_cell.angle_alpha   90.00
_cell.angle_beta   90.00
_cell.angle_gamma   90.00
#
_symmetry.space_group_name_H-M   'P 1'
#
loop_
_entity.id
_entity.type
_entity.pdbx_description
1 polymer ?
#
loop_
_entity_poly.entity_id
_entity_poly.type
_entity_poly.pdbx_seq_one_letter_code
_entity_poly.pdbx_strand_id
1 'polypeptide(L)'
;MFARGWRRREPMSVSPLKRGAGETVYIVPPKRAKYPRAFKWDDNIMHHFPKDFTLPVCTLSTMWAYWVCGDPIAKYPPFRILIAPELEEAKTKRMLSALRFVMLEIETRVLAIGAWVNNPTPEDAAKMLEAVKDSVAVRPPAKRGELQPVEQLQWTSLCRIIRGQKKTMNEDEEELEEEEDYR
;
A
#
# COMPACT_ATOMS: atom_id res chain seq x y z
N MET A 1 -4.68 22.54 41.45
CA MET A 1 -5.04 22.86 40.05
C MET A 1 -4.10 22.07 39.14
N PHE A 2 -4.61 21.08 38.40
CA PHE A 2 -3.81 20.24 37.51
C PHE A 2 -3.80 20.82 36.09
N ALA A 3 -2.67 21.35 35.65
CA ALA A 3 -2.44 21.65 34.23
C ALA A 3 -2.00 20.36 33.52
N ARG A 4 -2.87 19.83 32.66
CA ARG A 4 -2.58 18.63 31.85
C ARG A 4 -1.61 19.03 30.74
N GLY A 5 -0.39 18.51 30.81
CA GLY A 5 0.62 18.66 29.76
C GLY A 5 0.13 18.03 28.45
N TRP A 6 0.06 18.83 27.40
CA TRP A 6 -0.18 18.36 26.06
C TRP A 6 1.05 17.59 25.59
N ARG A 7 0.95 16.26 25.52
CA ARG A 7 1.97 15.44 24.87
C ARG A 7 1.94 15.76 23.38
N ARG A 8 2.93 16.50 22.87
CA ARG A 8 3.22 16.56 21.42
C ARG A 8 3.39 15.12 20.95
N ARG A 9 2.58 14.69 19.98
CA ARG A 9 2.90 13.48 19.22
C ARG A 9 4.11 13.82 18.36
N GLU A 10 5.23 13.18 18.61
CA GLU A 10 6.37 13.25 17.71
C GLU A 10 5.96 12.68 16.34
N PRO A 11 6.32 13.34 15.22
CA PRO A 11 6.13 12.76 13.91
C PRO A 11 6.97 11.49 13.82
N MET A 12 6.32 10.34 13.58
CA MET A 12 7.03 9.09 13.29
C MET A 12 7.98 9.37 12.12
N SER A 13 9.28 9.13 12.32
CA SER A 13 10.28 9.32 11.28
C SER A 13 10.01 8.33 10.14
N VAL A 14 9.38 8.83 9.07
CA VAL A 14 9.21 8.08 7.83
C VAL A 14 10.58 7.99 7.16
N SER A 15 11.26 6.86 7.39
CA SER A 15 12.52 6.55 6.72
C SER A 15 12.26 6.28 5.23
N PRO A 16 13.13 6.73 4.31
CA PRO A 16 13.03 6.37 2.90
C PRO A 16 13.00 4.85 2.73
N LEU A 17 12.16 4.32 1.86
CA LEU A 17 12.04 2.88 1.58
C LEU A 17 13.39 2.31 1.11
N LYS A 18 14.24 1.85 2.03
CA LYS A 18 15.43 1.05 1.70
C LYS A 18 14.98 -0.35 1.30
N ARG A 19 15.19 -0.68 0.02
CA ARG A 19 15.03 -2.05 -0.51
C ARG A 19 16.16 -2.93 0.04
N GLY A 20 15.96 -3.47 1.23
CA GLY A 20 16.79 -4.55 1.77
C GLY A 20 16.41 -5.87 1.11
N ALA A 21 17.40 -6.59 0.59
CA ALA A 21 17.22 -7.89 -0.05
C ALA A 21 16.56 -8.90 0.92
N GLY A 22 15.26 -9.13 0.77
CA GLY A 22 14.53 -10.21 1.42
C GLY A 22 13.45 -9.79 2.42
N GLU A 23 13.46 -8.56 2.94
CA GLU A 23 12.48 -8.10 3.92
C GLU A 23 11.66 -6.93 3.35
N THR A 24 10.38 -7.18 3.06
CA THR A 24 9.45 -6.10 2.71
C THR A 24 9.29 -5.17 3.91
N VAL A 25 9.94 -4.01 3.86
CA VAL A 25 9.87 -2.97 4.88
C VAL A 25 8.49 -2.31 4.80
N TYR A 26 7.60 -2.66 5.73
CA TYR A 26 6.37 -1.91 5.99
C TYR A 26 6.72 -0.71 6.86
N ILE A 27 6.19 0.47 6.53
CA ILE A 27 6.45 1.67 7.33
C ILE A 27 5.81 1.53 8.72
N VAL A 28 4.66 0.85 8.78
CA VAL A 28 4.06 0.37 10.02
C VAL A 28 4.07 -1.17 10.03
N PRO A 29 5.01 -1.81 10.74
CA PRO A 29 5.11 -3.27 10.80
C PRO A 29 3.78 -3.93 11.21
N PRO A 30 3.16 -4.74 10.34
CA PRO A 30 1.94 -5.43 10.70
C PRO A 30 2.28 -6.58 11.66
N LYS A 31 1.73 -6.54 12.89
CA LYS A 31 1.88 -7.63 13.86
C LYS A 31 1.06 -8.86 13.41
N ARG A 32 1.63 -9.71 12.54
CA ARG A 32 0.96 -10.91 11.99
C ARG A 32 0.37 -11.81 13.07
N ALA A 33 1.07 -11.95 14.20
CA ALA A 33 0.66 -12.75 15.35
C ALA A 33 -0.69 -12.32 15.98
N LYS A 34 -1.16 -11.10 15.71
CA LYS A 34 -2.46 -10.61 16.16
C LYS A 34 -3.63 -11.30 15.45
N TYR A 35 -3.42 -11.78 14.22
CA TYR A 35 -4.48 -12.36 13.40
C TYR A 35 -4.47 -13.89 13.51
N PRO A 36 -5.64 -14.53 13.67
CA PRO A 36 -5.71 -15.98 13.75
C PRO A 36 -5.28 -16.61 12.43
N ARG A 37 -4.59 -17.75 12.52
CA ARG A 37 -4.37 -18.64 11.38
C ARG A 37 -5.55 -19.59 11.32
N ALA A 38 -6.42 -19.39 10.34
CA ALA A 38 -7.71 -20.09 10.27
C ALA A 38 -7.76 -21.18 9.19
N PHE A 39 -6.73 -21.28 8.34
CA PHE A 39 -6.74 -22.16 7.17
C PHE A 39 -5.73 -23.28 7.34
N LYS A 40 -6.18 -24.53 7.39
CA LYS A 40 -5.30 -25.69 7.42
C LYS A 40 -4.92 -26.06 5.99
N TRP A 41 -3.63 -26.15 5.72
CA TRP A 41 -3.10 -26.61 4.43
C TRP A 41 -2.69 -28.09 4.51
N ASP A 42 -2.25 -28.66 3.38
CA ASP A 42 -1.82 -30.07 3.27
C ASP A 42 -0.53 -30.36 4.06
N ASP A 43 0.24 -29.32 4.40
CA ASP A 43 1.42 -29.39 5.27
C ASP A 43 1.07 -29.56 6.77
N ASN A 44 -0.23 -29.65 7.11
CA ASN A 44 -0.78 -29.65 8.47
C ASN A 44 -0.44 -28.40 9.30
N ILE A 45 0.05 -27.33 8.66
CA ILE A 45 0.31 -26.04 9.29
C ILE A 45 -0.94 -25.16 9.10
N MET A 46 -1.20 -24.32 10.09
CA MET A 46 -2.25 -23.30 10.01
C MET A 46 -1.70 -22.04 9.35
N HIS A 47 -2.43 -21.48 8.39
CA HIS A 47 -2.06 -20.29 7.62
C HIS A 47 -3.11 -19.17 7.81
N HIS A 48 -2.73 -17.93 7.49
CA HIS A 48 -3.60 -16.76 7.59
C HIS A 48 -4.57 -16.66 6.40
N PHE A 49 -4.23 -17.25 5.27
CA PHE A 49 -5.02 -17.27 4.04
C PHE A 49 -5.20 -18.70 3.52
N PRO A 50 -6.27 -18.97 2.75
CA PRO A 50 -6.47 -20.28 2.14
C PRO A 50 -5.42 -20.56 1.06
N LYS A 51 -5.22 -21.84 0.77
CA LYS A 51 -4.16 -22.32 -0.14
C LYS A 51 -4.33 -21.79 -1.57
N ASP A 52 -5.57 -21.71 -2.02
CA ASP A 52 -6.01 -21.23 -3.33
C ASP A 52 -6.29 -19.72 -3.34
N PHE A 53 -5.78 -18.96 -2.36
CA PHE A 53 -6.03 -17.53 -2.28
C PHE A 53 -5.50 -16.78 -3.52
N THR A 54 -6.39 -16.03 -4.16
CA THR A 54 -6.06 -15.12 -5.26
C THR A 54 -6.29 -13.67 -4.87
N LEU A 55 -5.39 -12.79 -5.29
CA LEU A 55 -5.54 -11.35 -5.09
C LEU A 55 -6.66 -10.81 -6.00
N PRO A 56 -7.71 -10.17 -5.43
CA PRO A 56 -8.79 -9.61 -6.23
C PRO A 56 -8.31 -8.42 -7.04
N VAL A 57 -8.78 -8.31 -8.28
CA VAL A 57 -8.63 -7.09 -9.10
C VAL A 57 -9.89 -6.26 -8.92
N CYS A 58 -9.81 -5.26 -8.05
CA CYS A 58 -10.92 -4.37 -7.70
C CYS A 58 -10.47 -2.90 -7.72
N THR A 59 -11.38 -1.98 -7.38
CA THR A 59 -11.07 -0.56 -7.26
C THR A 59 -10.03 -0.32 -6.17
N LEU A 60 -9.31 0.79 -6.27
CA LEU A 60 -8.32 1.19 -5.27
C LEU A 60 -8.94 1.33 -3.89
N SER A 61 -10.11 1.97 -3.79
CA SER A 61 -10.85 2.12 -2.54
C SER A 61 -11.12 0.79 -1.84
N THR A 62 -11.61 -0.19 -2.61
CA THR A 62 -11.89 -1.55 -2.12
C THR A 62 -10.62 -2.24 -1.68
N MET A 63 -9.57 -2.20 -2.51
CA MET A 63 -8.30 -2.85 -2.19
C MET A 63 -7.62 -2.20 -0.99
N TRP A 64 -7.71 -0.89 -0.83
CA TRP A 64 -7.19 -0.19 0.34
C TRP A 64 -7.91 -0.61 1.62
N ALA A 65 -9.24 -0.74 1.59
CA ALA A 65 -9.99 -1.29 2.71
C ALA A 65 -9.54 -2.72 3.05
N TYR A 66 -9.40 -3.60 2.06
CA TYR A 66 -8.86 -4.95 2.29
C TYR A 66 -7.42 -4.94 2.82
N TRP A 67 -6.60 -4.00 2.36
CA TRP A 67 -5.21 -3.85 2.77
C TRP A 67 -5.09 -3.55 4.27
N VAL A 68 -5.89 -2.62 4.79
CA VAL A 68 -5.80 -2.18 6.19
C VAL A 68 -6.77 -2.88 7.14
N CYS A 69 -7.96 -3.27 6.68
CA CYS A 69 -9.03 -3.87 7.49
C CYS A 69 -9.18 -5.38 7.30
N GLY A 70 -8.83 -5.90 6.12
CA GLY A 70 -9.15 -7.27 5.70
C GLY A 70 -10.53 -7.37 5.06
N ASP A 71 -10.96 -8.60 4.79
CA ASP A 71 -12.28 -8.90 4.23
C ASP A 71 -13.18 -9.50 5.32
N PRO A 72 -14.20 -8.77 5.81
CA PRO A 72 -15.08 -9.27 6.86
C PRO A 72 -16.01 -10.39 6.39
N ILE A 73 -16.34 -10.44 5.09
CA ILE A 73 -17.25 -11.45 4.53
C ILE A 73 -16.50 -12.78 4.40
N ALA A 74 -15.33 -12.75 3.76
CA ALA A 74 -14.47 -13.93 3.64
C ALA A 74 -13.69 -14.25 4.93
N LYS A 75 -13.78 -13.39 5.95
CA LYS A 75 -13.04 -13.45 7.22
C LYS A 75 -11.53 -13.47 7.03
N TYR A 76 -11.04 -12.77 5.99
CA TYR A 76 -9.61 -12.64 5.76
C TYR A 76 -9.03 -11.49 6.60
N PRO A 77 -7.83 -11.68 7.17
CA PRO A 77 -7.13 -10.60 7.85
C PRO A 77 -6.68 -9.52 6.85
N PRO A 78 -6.21 -8.35 7.32
CA PRO A 78 -5.67 -7.29 6.47
C PRO A 78 -4.64 -7.81 5.47
N PHE A 79 -4.79 -7.49 4.18
CA PHE A 79 -3.91 -8.06 3.14
C PHE A 79 -2.46 -7.61 3.29
N ARG A 80 -2.19 -6.54 4.06
CA ARG A 80 -0.83 -6.14 4.44
C ARG A 80 -0.04 -7.19 5.24
N ILE A 81 -0.72 -8.20 5.81
CA ILE A 81 -0.05 -9.32 6.51
C ILE A 81 0.24 -10.52 5.59
N LEU A 82 -0.28 -10.53 4.37
CA LEU A 82 -0.09 -11.61 3.39
C LEU A 82 1.38 -11.69 2.99
N ILE A 83 1.92 -12.91 2.91
CA ILE A 83 3.31 -13.17 2.51
C ILE A 83 3.40 -14.06 1.27
N ALA A 84 4.51 -13.97 0.52
CA ALA A 84 4.69 -14.75 -0.70
C ALA A 84 4.62 -16.28 -0.52
N PRO A 85 5.07 -16.88 0.60
CA PRO A 85 4.86 -18.30 0.88
C PRO A 85 3.39 -18.71 1.03
N GLU A 86 2.49 -17.78 1.36
CA GLU A 86 1.04 -18.04 1.45
C GLU A 86 0.35 -18.01 0.08
N LEU A 87 1.12 -17.93 -1.01
CA LEU A 87 0.63 -17.94 -2.39
C LEU A 87 1.32 -19.09 -3.12
N GLU A 88 0.58 -19.96 -3.79
CA GLU A 88 1.20 -21.03 -4.59
C GLU A 88 1.71 -20.49 -5.93
N GLU A 89 0.84 -19.80 -6.67
CA GLU A 89 1.12 -19.38 -8.03
C GLU A 89 2.16 -18.26 -8.13
N ALA A 90 3.14 -18.44 -9.01
CA ALA A 90 4.15 -17.42 -9.32
C ALA A 90 3.52 -16.12 -9.89
N LYS A 91 2.37 -16.21 -10.56
CA LYS A 91 1.60 -15.06 -11.04
C LYS A 91 1.08 -14.24 -9.86
N THR A 92 0.46 -14.89 -8.88
CA THR A 92 -0.11 -14.23 -7.69
C THR A 92 0.99 -13.64 -6.80
N LYS A 93 2.15 -14.30 -6.69
CA LYS A 93 3.35 -13.73 -6.02
C LYS A 93 3.81 -12.43 -6.67
N ARG A 94 3.88 -12.38 -8.01
CA ARG A 94 4.21 -11.13 -8.75
C ARG A 94 3.15 -10.06 -8.55
N MET A 95 1.87 -10.44 -8.52
CA MET A 95 0.77 -9.51 -8.20
C MET A 95 0.88 -8.96 -6.78
N LEU A 96 1.29 -9.76 -5.79
CA LEU A 96 1.54 -9.29 -4.42
C LEU A 96 2.63 -8.22 -4.38
N SER A 97 3.72 -8.41 -5.11
CA SER A 97 4.78 -7.39 -5.21
C SER A 97 4.27 -6.10 -5.84
N ALA A 98 3.44 -6.17 -6.87
CA ALA A 98 2.82 -5.00 -7.49
C ALA A 98 1.80 -4.31 -6.54
N LEU A 99 1.01 -5.10 -5.83
CA LEU A 99 0.06 -4.59 -4.84
C LEU A 99 0.80 -3.86 -3.71
N ARG A 100 1.84 -4.47 -3.14
CA ARG A 100 2.68 -3.85 -2.11
C ARG A 100 3.26 -2.53 -2.55
N PHE A 101 3.75 -2.45 -3.79
CA PHE A 101 4.28 -1.20 -4.34
C PHE A 101 3.26 -0.05 -4.26
N VAL A 102 2.01 -0.30 -4.68
CA VAL A 102 0.94 0.72 -4.63
C VAL A 102 0.54 1.03 -3.18
N MET A 103 0.31 -0.01 -2.38
CA MET A 103 -0.24 0.18 -1.04
C MET A 103 0.76 0.85 -0.11
N LEU A 104 2.06 0.51 -0.19
CA LEU A 104 3.10 1.16 0.61
C LEU A 104 3.31 2.63 0.21
N GLU A 105 3.14 2.99 -1.06
CA GLU A 105 3.16 4.39 -1.49
C GLU A 105 2.03 5.18 -0.81
N ILE A 106 0.83 4.60 -0.71
CA ILE A 106 -0.31 5.20 0.00
C ILE A 106 -0.04 5.26 1.50
N GLU A 107 0.45 4.17 2.13
CA GLU A 107 0.84 4.17 3.55
C GLU A 107 1.83 5.30 3.86
N THR A 108 2.85 5.48 3.01
CA THR A 108 3.87 6.53 3.15
C THR A 108 3.23 7.92 3.25
N ARG A 109 2.32 8.22 2.32
CA ARG A 109 1.64 9.52 2.24
C ARG A 109 0.72 9.74 3.43
N VAL A 110 -0.04 8.71 3.81
CA VAL A 110 -0.96 8.78 4.97
C VAL A 110 -0.19 9.02 6.26
N LEU A 111 0.98 8.40 6.41
CA LEU A 111 1.86 8.59 7.55
C LEU A 111 2.52 9.96 7.57
N ALA A 112 2.95 10.47 6.41
CA ALA A 112 3.56 11.79 6.28
C ALA A 112 2.63 12.91 6.76
N ILE A 113 1.32 12.79 6.51
CA ILE A 113 0.31 13.75 6.99
C ILE A 113 -0.25 13.43 8.38
N GLY A 114 0.20 12.35 9.02
CA GLY A 114 -0.25 11.95 10.36
C GLY A 114 -1.69 11.42 10.42
N ALA A 115 -2.29 11.03 9.29
CA ALA A 115 -3.67 10.55 9.20
C ALA A 115 -3.82 9.05 9.51
N TRP A 116 -2.73 8.37 9.88
CA TRP A 116 -2.74 6.92 10.11
C TRP A 116 -3.58 6.51 11.34
N VAL A 117 -4.54 5.59 11.13
CA VAL A 117 -5.36 5.00 12.19
C VAL A 117 -4.95 3.55 12.44
N ASN A 118 -4.77 3.21 13.72
CA ASN A 118 -4.49 1.83 14.13
C ASN A 118 -5.80 1.04 14.27
N ASN A 119 -5.85 -0.16 13.67
CA ASN A 119 -7.05 -1.00 13.58
C ASN A 119 -8.25 -0.27 12.93
N PRO A 120 -8.09 0.24 11.70
CA PRO A 120 -9.13 1.06 11.06
C PRO A 120 -10.40 0.25 10.80
N THR A 121 -11.54 0.93 10.88
CA THR A 121 -12.78 0.49 10.26
C THR A 121 -12.76 0.78 8.75
N PRO A 122 -13.66 0.20 7.93
CA PRO A 122 -13.76 0.54 6.51
C PRO A 122 -13.97 2.04 6.26
N GLU A 123 -14.68 2.73 7.15
CA GLU A 123 -14.88 4.19 7.07
C GLU A 123 -13.57 4.96 7.35
N ASP A 124 -12.78 4.50 8.32
CA ASP A 124 -11.47 5.09 8.59
C ASP A 124 -10.51 4.88 7.41
N ALA A 125 -10.54 3.70 6.80
CA ALA A 125 -9.76 3.41 5.60
C ALA A 125 -10.11 4.37 4.45
N ALA A 126 -11.41 4.62 4.23
CA ALA A 126 -11.87 5.58 3.23
C ALA A 126 -11.35 7.01 3.53
N LYS A 127 -11.43 7.46 4.80
CA LYS A 127 -10.89 8.77 5.22
C LYS A 127 -9.37 8.87 5.03
N MET A 128 -8.64 7.81 5.35
CA MET A 128 -7.18 7.75 5.13
C MET A 128 -6.83 7.90 3.65
N LEU A 129 -7.55 7.21 2.76
CA LEU A 129 -7.34 7.33 1.32
C LEU A 129 -7.73 8.70 0.78
N GLU A 130 -8.88 9.22 1.21
CA GLU A 130 -9.38 10.54 0.82
C GLU A 130 -8.35 11.64 1.12
N ALA A 131 -7.70 11.56 2.29
CA ALA A 131 -6.70 12.53 2.71
C ALA A 131 -5.44 12.57 1.83
N VAL A 132 -5.18 11.54 1.01
CA VAL A 132 -3.96 11.45 0.19
C VAL A 132 -4.23 11.30 -1.30
N LYS A 133 -5.48 11.12 -1.73
CA LYS A 133 -5.82 10.73 -3.12
C LYS A 133 -5.26 11.68 -4.17
N ASP A 134 -5.28 12.99 -3.89
CA ASP A 134 -4.77 14.02 -4.80
C ASP A 134 -3.25 13.96 -4.97
N SER A 135 -2.55 13.41 -3.97
CA SER A 135 -1.10 13.26 -4.02
C SER A 135 -0.69 11.95 -4.71
N VAL A 136 -1.45 10.86 -4.55
CA VAL A 136 -1.06 9.48 -4.93
C VAL A 136 -0.79 9.34 -6.44
N ALA A 137 -1.42 10.16 -7.29
CA ALA A 137 -1.12 10.17 -8.72
C ALA A 137 -1.21 11.60 -9.30
N VAL A 138 -0.05 12.15 -9.67
CA VAL A 138 0.05 13.39 -10.45
C VAL A 138 -0.28 13.06 -11.91
N ARG A 139 -1.58 13.10 -12.25
CA ARG A 139 -2.13 12.75 -13.58
C ARG A 139 -1.21 13.17 -14.76
N PRO A 140 -0.96 12.32 -15.77
CA PRO A 140 -0.44 12.79 -17.06
C PRO A 140 -1.49 13.65 -17.79
N PRO A 141 -1.08 14.60 -18.66
CA PRO A 141 -1.99 15.41 -19.46
C PRO A 141 -2.87 14.53 -20.35
N ALA A 142 -4.18 14.75 -20.28
CA ALA A 142 -5.19 13.90 -20.91
C ALA A 142 -5.10 13.91 -22.45
N LYS A 143 -5.14 12.73 -23.06
CA LYS A 143 -5.77 12.56 -24.36
C LYS A 143 -7.09 11.80 -24.17
N ARG A 144 -8.20 12.53 -24.33
CA ARG A 144 -9.60 12.08 -24.44
C ARG A 144 -10.24 11.50 -23.16
N GLY A 145 -11.25 12.21 -22.66
CA GLY A 145 -12.22 11.70 -21.70
C GLY A 145 -12.04 12.24 -20.28
N GLU A 146 -13.17 12.43 -19.60
CA GLU A 146 -13.27 12.83 -18.20
C GLU A 146 -12.52 11.82 -17.32
N LEU A 147 -11.52 12.30 -16.58
CA LEU A 147 -10.61 11.43 -15.82
C LEU A 147 -11.34 10.84 -14.61
N GLN A 148 -11.40 9.51 -14.52
CA GLN A 148 -11.94 8.83 -13.34
C GLN A 148 -11.17 9.25 -12.06
N PRO A 149 -11.86 9.37 -10.91
CA PRO A 149 -11.23 9.53 -9.62
C PRO A 149 -10.26 8.38 -9.32
N VAL A 150 -9.13 8.68 -8.66
CA VAL A 150 -8.04 7.71 -8.40
C VAL A 150 -8.54 6.51 -7.59
N GLU A 151 -9.46 6.74 -6.67
CA GLU A 151 -10.13 5.76 -5.83
C GLU A 151 -10.98 4.74 -6.62
N GLN A 152 -11.49 5.13 -7.79
CA GLN A 152 -12.30 4.27 -8.66
C GLN A 152 -11.47 3.47 -9.66
N LEU A 153 -10.21 3.86 -9.89
CA LEU A 153 -9.29 3.10 -10.74
C LEU A 153 -9.02 1.72 -10.13
N GLN A 154 -8.81 0.73 -10.99
CA GLN A 154 -8.26 -0.54 -10.55
C GLN A 154 -6.85 -0.32 -9.99
N TRP A 155 -6.53 -0.96 -8.86
CA TRP A 155 -5.21 -0.82 -8.23
C TRP A 155 -4.06 -1.23 -9.17
N THR A 156 -4.30 -2.16 -10.08
CA THR A 156 -3.35 -2.59 -11.12
C THR A 156 -3.05 -1.49 -12.14
N SER A 157 -4.07 -0.74 -12.56
CA SER A 157 -3.92 0.42 -13.43
C SER A 157 -3.14 1.52 -12.74
N LEU A 158 -3.45 1.81 -11.47
CA LEU A 158 -2.68 2.77 -10.68
C LEU A 158 -1.21 2.36 -10.53
N CYS A 159 -0.93 1.06 -10.33
CA CYS A 159 0.44 0.55 -10.30
C CYS A 159 1.22 0.90 -11.58
N ARG A 160 0.58 0.81 -12.75
CA ARG A 160 1.22 1.16 -14.04
C ARG A 160 1.47 2.65 -14.14
N ILE A 161 0.50 3.47 -13.70
CA ILE A 161 0.61 4.95 -13.70
C ILE A 161 1.77 5.41 -12.83
N ILE A 162 1.84 4.96 -11.57
CA ILE A 162 2.89 5.36 -10.63
C ILE A 162 4.28 4.92 -11.14
N ARG A 163 4.38 3.72 -11.74
CA ARG A 163 5.65 3.27 -12.34
C ARG A 163 6.06 4.11 -13.54
N GLY A 164 5.11 4.51 -14.38
CA GLY A 164 5.35 5.40 -15.50
C GLY A 164 5.89 6.75 -15.04
N GLN A 165 5.24 7.36 -14.05
CA GLN A 165 5.65 8.66 -13.47
C GLN A 165 7.05 8.60 -12.83
N LYS A 166 7.33 7.54 -12.07
CA LYS A 166 8.67 7.36 -11.47
C LYS A 166 9.74 7.16 -12.54
N LYS A 167 9.41 6.51 -13.66
CA LYS A 167 10.36 6.35 -14.76
C LYS A 167 10.67 7.71 -15.41
N THR A 168 9.66 8.51 -15.72
CA THR A 168 9.87 9.83 -16.33
C THR A 168 10.62 10.78 -15.40
N MET A 169 10.29 10.80 -14.10
CA MET A 169 11.02 11.63 -13.13
C MET A 169 12.51 11.26 -13.04
N ASN A 170 12.83 9.97 -13.09
CA ASN A 170 14.22 9.53 -13.09
C ASN A 170 14.95 9.94 -14.38
N GLU A 171 14.29 9.85 -15.54
CA GLU A 171 14.86 10.29 -16.82
C GLU A 171 15.11 11.81 -16.81
N ASP A 172 14.18 12.61 -16.27
CA ASP A 172 14.34 14.06 -16.12
C ASP A 172 15.48 14.43 -15.13
N GLU A 173 15.64 13.68 -14.03
CA GLU A 173 16.73 13.88 -13.06
C GLU A 173 18.10 13.53 -13.68
N GLU A 174 18.21 12.44 -14.44
CA GLU A 174 19.43 12.04 -15.16
C GLU A 174 19.82 13.09 -16.22
N GLU A 175 18.86 13.64 -16.98
CA GLU A 175 19.13 14.72 -17.97
C GLU A 175 19.64 16.01 -17.32
N LEU A 176 19.14 16.38 -16.13
CA LEU A 176 19.59 17.55 -15.39
C LEU A 176 21.00 17.37 -14.81
N GLU A 177 21.32 16.19 -14.29
CA GLU A 177 22.67 15.87 -13.81
C GLU A 177 23.69 15.89 -14.96
N GLU A 178 23.31 15.41 -16.16
CA GLU A 178 24.13 15.51 -17.36
C GLU A 178 24.32 16.97 -17.81
N GLU A 179 23.28 17.80 -17.85
CA GLU A 179 23.42 19.23 -18.21
C GLU A 179 24.28 20.04 -17.23
N GLU A 180 24.29 19.69 -15.94
CA GLU A 180 25.15 20.34 -14.93
C GLU A 180 26.63 19.93 -15.03
N ASP A 181 26.95 18.70 -15.48
CA ASP A 181 28.34 18.23 -15.66
C ASP A 181 29.03 18.87 -16.88
N TYR A 182 28.26 19.39 -17.84
CA TYR A 182 28.78 20.07 -19.05
C TYR A 182 28.88 21.60 -18.92
N ARG A 183 28.65 22.20 -17.74
CA ARG A 183 28.69 23.65 -17.50
C ARG A 183 29.87 24.11 -16.67
#